data_AF-A0A380Q2N6-F1
#
_entry.id   AF-A0A380Q2N6-F1
#
_cell.length_a   1.000
_cell.length_b   1.000
_cell.length_c   1.000
_cell.angle_alpha   90.00
_cell.angle_beta   90.00
_cell.angle_gamma   90.00
#
_symmetry.space_group_name_H-M   'P 1'
#
loop_
_entity.id
_entity.type
_entity.pdbx_description
1 polymer ?
#
loop_
_entity_poly.entity_id
_entity_poly.type
_entity_poly.pdbx_seq_one_letter_code
_entity_poly.pdbx_strand_id
1 'polypeptide(L)'
;MVEEKKDFQILSLCGGGIRGLYTISVLATLEELLAEKTNNPDYWIGQHFDLISGTSIGGILALGLANGVTARELLHILDKKRKIIFPNRLGYWLFFKQLFTSRREHTPYDYL
;
A
#
# COMPACT_ATOMS: atom_id res chain seq x y z
N MET A 1 8.10 -22.28 31.66
CA MET A 1 7.80 -20.97 31.05
C MET A 1 7.28 -21.27 29.65
N VAL A 2 6.03 -20.91 29.36
CA VAL A 2 5.45 -21.11 28.02
C VAL A 2 5.94 -19.95 27.16
N GLU A 3 6.73 -20.24 26.16
CA GLU A 3 7.11 -19.27 25.15
C GLU A 3 5.85 -18.96 24.33
N GLU A 4 5.30 -17.76 24.50
CA GLU A 4 4.15 -17.31 23.72
C GLU A 4 4.58 -17.17 22.27
N LYS A 5 4.06 -18.05 21.41
CA LYS A 5 4.35 -18.01 19.98
C LYS A 5 3.63 -16.79 19.38
N LYS A 6 4.36 -15.70 19.15
CA LYS A 6 3.84 -14.54 18.42
C LYS A 6 3.47 -14.93 17.00
N ASP A 7 2.25 -14.63 16.58
CA ASP A 7 1.83 -14.81 15.19
C ASP A 7 2.55 -13.82 14.28
N PHE A 8 2.97 -14.29 13.09
CA PHE A 8 3.63 -13.47 12.09
C PHE A 8 2.61 -12.55 11.40
N GLN A 9 2.75 -11.24 11.59
CA GLN A 9 1.79 -10.23 11.11
C GLN A 9 2.22 -9.64 9.77
N ILE A 10 1.32 -9.69 8.78
CA ILE A 10 1.60 -9.22 7.42
C ILE A 10 0.63 -8.09 7.04
N LEU A 11 1.18 -6.94 6.63
CA LEU A 11 0.42 -5.87 5.98
C LEU A 11 0.59 -6.00 4.46
N SER A 12 -0.53 -6.10 3.73
CA SER A 12 -0.53 -6.22 2.26
C SER A 12 -1.25 -5.04 1.62
N LEU A 13 -0.53 -4.26 0.80
CA LEU A 13 -1.03 -3.02 0.19
C LEU A 13 -1.24 -3.20 -1.32
N CYS A 14 -2.50 -3.15 -1.73
CA CYS A 14 -2.87 -3.24 -3.14
C CYS A 14 -2.40 -2.02 -3.95
N GLY A 15 -2.12 -2.24 -5.23
CA GLY A 15 -1.96 -1.16 -6.21
C GLY A 15 -3.27 -0.44 -6.52
N GLY A 16 -3.22 0.56 -7.39
CA GLY A 16 -4.41 1.34 -7.77
C GLY A 16 -4.15 2.79 -8.22
N GLY A 17 -2.88 3.16 -8.43
CA GLY A 17 -2.50 4.52 -8.82
C GLY A 17 -2.89 5.54 -7.76
N ILE A 18 -3.57 6.61 -8.18
CA ILE A 18 -3.99 7.70 -7.27
C ILE A 18 -4.90 7.22 -6.12
N ARG A 19 -5.60 6.07 -6.29
CA ARG A 19 -6.43 5.48 -5.24
C ARG A 19 -5.64 5.01 -4.02
N GLY A 20 -4.31 4.89 -4.12
CA GLY A 20 -3.45 4.64 -2.97
C GLY A 20 -3.55 5.71 -1.88
N LEU A 21 -4.01 6.93 -2.21
CA LEU A 21 -4.33 7.97 -1.23
C LEU A 21 -5.42 7.52 -0.24
N TYR A 22 -6.41 6.75 -0.70
CA TYR A 22 -7.43 6.19 0.17
C TYR A 22 -6.87 5.12 1.11
N THR A 23 -6.02 4.23 0.58
CA THR A 23 -5.37 3.20 1.39
C THR A 23 -4.53 3.81 2.50
N ILE A 24 -3.70 4.80 2.18
CA ILE A 24 -2.85 5.44 3.18
C ILE A 24 -3.64 6.35 4.12
N SER A 25 -4.76 6.95 3.70
CA SER A 25 -5.60 7.73 4.61
C SER A 25 -6.24 6.86 5.70
N VAL A 26 -6.69 5.65 5.36
CA VAL A 26 -7.21 4.70 6.36
C VAL A 26 -6.13 4.35 7.38
N LEU A 27 -4.91 4.07 6.93
CA LEU A 27 -3.78 3.78 7.82
C LEU A 27 -3.37 5.00 8.66
N ALA A 28 -3.40 6.20 8.09
CA ALA A 28 -3.10 7.44 8.81
C ALA A 28 -4.10 7.70 9.94
N THR A 29 -5.40 7.52 9.67
CA THR A 29 -6.45 7.62 10.70
C THR A 29 -6.26 6.59 11.80
N LEU A 30 -5.95 5.33 11.44
CA LEU A 30 -5.70 4.29 12.43
C LEU A 30 -4.44 4.60 13.27
N GLU A 31 -3.38 5.06 12.63
CA GLU A 31 -2.14 5.46 13.29
C GLU A 31 -2.38 6.62 14.28
N GLU A 32 -3.21 7.60 13.91
CA GLU A 32 -3.57 8.73 14.78
C GLU A 32 -4.35 8.28 16.02
N LEU A 33 -5.36 7.41 15.86
CA LEU A 33 -6.10 6.85 16.99
C LEU A 33 -5.20 6.06 17.94
N LEU A 34 -4.21 5.33 17.40
CA LEU A 34 -3.23 4.60 18.21
C LEU A 34 -2.23 5.53 18.89
N ALA A 35 -1.81 6.60 18.22
CA ALA A 35 -0.97 7.65 18.77
C ALA A 35 -1.63 8.29 19.99
N GLU A 36 -2.90 8.67 19.88
CA GLU A 36 -3.69 9.25 20.98
C GLU A 36 -3.83 8.26 22.15
N LYS A 37 -4.22 7.02 21.85
CA LYS A 37 -4.42 5.97 22.87
C LYS A 37 -3.13 5.64 23.64
N THR A 38 -1.98 5.75 22.99
CA THR A 38 -0.67 5.46 23.58
C THR A 38 0.06 6.71 24.07
N ASN A 39 -0.53 7.90 23.89
CA ASN A 39 0.08 9.20 24.15
C ASN A 39 1.47 9.35 23.49
N ASN A 40 1.61 8.83 22.27
CA ASN A 40 2.83 8.86 21.49
C ASN A 40 2.58 9.56 20.14
N PRO A 41 2.95 10.84 19.97
CA PRO A 41 2.72 11.56 18.71
C PRO A 41 3.53 10.97 17.54
N ASP A 42 4.68 10.35 17.83
CA ASP A 42 5.59 9.74 16.85
C ASP A 42 5.22 8.27 16.55
N TYR A 43 3.99 7.86 16.91
CA TYR A 43 3.52 6.50 16.67
C TYR A 43 3.57 6.17 15.18
N TRP A 44 4.27 5.07 14.87
CA TRP A 44 4.43 4.54 13.54
C TRP A 44 3.70 3.20 13.44
N ILE A 45 2.72 3.11 12.55
CA ILE A 45 1.89 1.90 12.43
C ILE A 45 2.65 0.68 11.87
N GLY A 46 3.74 0.90 11.15
CA GLY A 46 4.53 -0.19 10.57
C GLY A 46 5.24 -1.06 11.61
N GLN A 47 5.41 -0.59 12.86
CA GLN A 47 6.03 -1.36 13.95
C GLN A 47 5.28 -2.64 14.33
N HIS A 48 4.00 -2.76 13.93
CA HIS A 48 3.16 -3.92 14.24
C HIS A 48 3.35 -5.10 13.28
N PHE A 49 3.99 -4.88 12.14
CA PHE A 49 4.05 -5.86 11.06
C PHE A 49 5.46 -6.39 10.90
N ASP A 50 5.59 -7.71 10.88
CA ASP A 50 6.85 -8.40 10.63
C ASP A 50 7.18 -8.38 9.12
N LEU A 51 6.16 -8.23 8.27
CA LEU A 51 6.29 -8.03 6.82
C LEU A 51 5.29 -7.01 6.30
N ILE A 52 5.78 -6.04 5.51
CA ILE A 52 4.94 -5.12 4.75
C ILE A 52 5.20 -5.38 3.26
N SER A 53 4.16 -5.75 2.53
CA SER A 53 4.22 -6.02 1.10
C SER A 53 3.28 -5.10 0.33
N GLY A 54 3.61 -4.81 -0.93
CA GLY A 54 2.70 -4.05 -1.77
C GLY A 54 3.06 -4.03 -3.24
N THR A 55 2.09 -3.70 -4.08
CA THR A 55 2.24 -3.63 -5.53
C THR A 55 1.98 -2.22 -6.05
N SER A 56 2.76 -1.76 -7.03
CA SER A 56 2.64 -0.39 -7.58
C SER A 56 2.69 0.67 -6.46
N ILE A 57 1.70 1.58 -6.37
CA ILE A 57 1.62 2.56 -5.28
C ILE A 57 1.65 1.91 -3.89
N GLY A 58 1.06 0.72 -3.73
CA GLY A 58 1.12 -0.03 -2.48
C GLY A 58 2.55 -0.45 -2.13
N GLY A 59 3.41 -0.68 -3.12
CA GLY A 59 4.83 -0.96 -2.91
C GLY A 59 5.61 0.27 -2.43
N ILE A 60 5.31 1.45 -2.97
CA ILE A 60 5.89 2.72 -2.48
C ILE A 60 5.48 2.96 -1.03
N LEU A 61 4.19 2.75 -0.71
CA LEU A 61 3.69 2.83 0.66
C LEU A 61 4.37 1.81 1.57
N ALA A 62 4.52 0.56 1.11
CA ALA A 62 5.16 -0.51 1.86
C ALA A 62 6.61 -0.16 2.21
N LEU A 63 7.38 0.36 1.23
CA LEU A 63 8.76 0.80 1.46
C LEU A 63 8.82 1.96 2.46
N GLY A 64 7.94 2.96 2.33
CA GLY A 64 7.89 4.09 3.25
C GLY A 64 7.61 3.64 4.68
N LEU A 65 6.54 2.84 4.86
CA LEU A 65 6.19 2.29 6.15
C LEU A 65 7.33 1.45 6.71
N ALA A 66 7.93 0.54 5.94
CA ALA A 66 9.03 -0.31 6.41
C ALA A 66 10.29 0.49 6.82
N ASN A 67 10.46 1.72 6.34
CA ASN A 67 11.56 2.62 6.71
C ASN A 67 11.21 3.52 7.93
N GLY A 68 10.13 3.24 8.65
CA GLY A 68 9.75 4.03 9.83
C GLY A 68 9.01 5.33 9.50
N VAL A 69 8.66 5.57 8.23
CA VAL A 69 7.86 6.75 7.86
C VAL A 69 6.43 6.52 8.32
N THR A 70 5.85 7.51 9.01
CA THR A 70 4.49 7.45 9.51
C THR A 70 3.47 7.43 8.36
N ALA A 71 2.33 6.76 8.56
CA ALA A 71 1.26 6.76 7.57
C ALA A 71 0.72 8.18 7.32
N ARG A 72 0.67 9.01 8.38
CA ARG A 72 0.31 10.43 8.30
C ARG A 72 1.24 11.23 7.38
N GLU A 73 2.55 11.02 7.51
CA GLU A 73 3.55 11.69 6.66
C GLU A 73 3.47 11.19 5.20
N LEU A 74 3.31 9.88 4.99
CA LEU A 74 3.13 9.32 3.64
C LEU A 74 1.89 9.89 2.95
N LEU A 75 0.77 10.02 3.66
CA LEU A 75 -0.43 10.68 3.16
C LEU A 75 -0.12 12.12 2.75
N HIS A 76 0.55 12.88 3.61
CA HIS A 76 0.92 14.27 3.33
C HIS A 76 1.80 14.41 2.09
N ILE A 77 2.85 13.60 1.97
CA ILE A 77 3.78 13.62 0.84
C ILE A 77 3.06 13.25 -0.46
N LEU A 78 2.26 12.17 -0.44
CA LEU A 78 1.55 11.69 -1.61
C LEU A 78 0.49 12.70 -2.06
N ASP A 79 -0.26 13.30 -1.14
CA ASP A 79 -1.28 14.27 -1.50
C ASP A 79 -0.65 15.54 -2.11
N LYS A 80 0.41 16.05 -1.48
CA LYS A 80 1.16 17.21 -1.97
C LYS A 80 1.77 16.98 -3.36
N LYS A 81 2.25 15.76 -3.62
CA LYS A 81 2.89 15.39 -4.90
C LYS A 81 1.95 14.71 -5.89
N ARG A 82 0.65 14.57 -5.59
CA ARG A 82 -0.27 13.71 -6.37
C ARG A 82 -0.31 14.02 -7.87
N LYS A 83 -0.25 15.30 -8.26
CA LYS A 83 -0.28 15.71 -9.67
C LYS A 83 1.00 15.35 -10.43
N ILE A 84 2.12 15.26 -9.71
CA ILE A 84 3.44 14.91 -10.25
C ILE A 84 3.57 13.39 -10.35
N ILE A 85 3.14 12.67 -9.30
CA ILE A 85 3.22 11.20 -9.23
C ILE A 85 2.16 10.55 -10.12
N PHE A 86 0.95 11.11 -10.17
CA PHE A 86 -0.18 10.63 -10.96
C PHE A 86 -0.64 11.70 -11.97
N PRO A 87 0.15 11.99 -13.01
CA PRO A 87 -0.26 12.92 -14.03
C PRO A 87 -1.43 12.35 -14.83
N ASN A 88 -2.39 13.20 -15.22
CA ASN A 88 -3.47 12.84 -16.13
C ASN A 88 -2.90 12.54 -17.53
N ARG A 89 -2.48 11.29 -17.78
CA ARG A 89 -2.07 10.84 -19.10
C ARG A 89 -2.86 9.59 -19.48
N LEU A 90 -3.79 9.74 -20.42
CA LEU A 90 -4.52 8.61 -21.03
C LEU A 90 -3.57 7.49 -21.47
N GLY A 91 -2.34 7.81 -21.89
CA GLY A 91 -1.33 6.85 -22.32
C GLY A 91 -0.86 5.87 -21.25
N TYR A 92 -0.79 6.25 -19.96
CA TYR A 92 -0.42 5.30 -18.90
C TYR A 92 -1.53 4.28 -18.65
N TRP A 93 -2.80 4.69 -18.73
CA TRP A 93 -3.92 3.76 -18.63
C TRP A 93 -3.92 2.75 -19.78
N LEU A 94 -3.61 3.19 -21.01
CA LEU A 94 -3.44 2.32 -22.17
C LEU A 94 -2.26 1.34 -21.99
N PHE A 95 -1.12 1.83 -21.49
CA PHE A 95 0.07 1.01 -21.21
C PHE A 95 -0.18 -0.04 -20.11
N PHE A 96 -0.77 0.36 -18.97
CA PHE A 96 -1.14 -0.59 -17.92
C PHE A 96 -2.20 -1.57 -18.40
N LYS A 97 -3.20 -1.13 -19.18
CA LYS A 97 -4.14 -2.06 -19.84
C LYS A 97 -3.38 -3.10 -20.65
N GLN A 98 -2.42 -2.70 -21.48
CA GLN A 98 -1.69 -3.63 -22.34
C GLN A 98 -0.92 -4.68 -21.52
N LEU A 99 -0.26 -4.27 -20.44
CA LEU A 99 0.46 -5.18 -19.54
C LEU A 99 -0.45 -6.18 -18.80
N PHE A 100 -1.67 -5.79 -18.43
CA PHE A 100 -2.63 -6.69 -17.78
C PHE A 100 -3.44 -7.54 -18.78
N THR A 101 -3.59 -7.06 -20.04
CA THR A 101 -4.37 -7.76 -21.07
C THR A 101 -3.54 -8.80 -21.82
N SER A 102 -2.20 -8.65 -21.89
CA SER A 102 -1.35 -9.59 -22.65
C SER A 102 -1.14 -10.96 -22.00
N ARG A 103 -1.80 -11.26 -20.87
CA ARG A 103 -1.70 -12.54 -20.16
C ARG A 103 -3.01 -13.34 -20.11
N ARG A 104 -3.98 -13.03 -20.98
CA ARG A 104 -5.17 -13.87 -21.20
C ARG A 104 -5.31 -14.24 -22.68
N GLU A 105 -4.36 -15.04 -23.17
CA GLU A 105 -4.61 -15.93 -24.31
C GLU A 105 -4.24 -17.34 -23.87
N HIS A 106 -5.25 -18.05 -23.36
CA HIS A 106 -5.23 -19.51 -23.24
C HIS A 106 -6.62 -19.99 -23.70
N THR A 107 -6.74 -20.28 -24.99
CA THR A 107 -7.70 -21.23 -25.56
C THR A 107 -6.84 -22.35 -26.19
N PRO A 108 -7.27 -23.64 -26.20
CA PRO A 108 -8.65 -24.07 -26.44
C PRO A 108 -9.20 -25.10 -25.44
N TYR A 109 -10.53 -25.08 -25.29
CA TYR A 109 -11.31 -26.26 -24.93
C TYR A 109 -11.56 -27.06 -26.20
N ASP A 110 -10.67 -28.00 -26.53
CA ASP A 110 -10.94 -29.06 -27.50
C ASP A 110 -11.13 -30.38 -26.73
N TYR A 111 -12.37 -30.62 -26.29
CA TYR A 111 -12.86 -31.93 -25.88
C TYR A 111 -14.19 -32.19 -26.60
N LEU A 112 -14.11 -32.51 -27.89
CA LEU A 112 -15.10 -33.26 -28.64
C LEU A 112 -14.35 -34.20 -29.59
#